data_AF-A0A967FKA7-F1
#
_entry.id   AF-A0A967FKA7-F1
#
_cell.length_a   1.000
_cell.length_b   1.000
_cell.length_c   1.000
_cell.angle_alpha   90.00
_cell.angle_beta   90.00
_cell.angle_gamma   90.00
#
_symmetry.space_group_name_H-M   'P 1'
#
loop_
_entity.id
_entity.type
_entity.pdbx_description
1 polymer ?
#
loop_
_entity_poly.entity_id
_entity_poly.type
_entity_poly.pdbx_seq_one_letter_code
_entity_poly.pdbx_strand_id
1 'polypeptide(L)'
;MTSNKPYLIRALYEWILDNNMTPHLLVNAESENVQVPAQYIHEGRIVLNINPSAIHQLQMGNDAIEFSARFGGVAHTIYVPPTA
;
A
#
# COMPACT_ATOMS: atom_id res chain seq x y z
N MET A 1 -20.61 -4.05 12.54
CA MET A 1 -19.79 -5.08 11.87
C MET A 1 -18.46 -4.46 11.50
N THR A 2 -17.35 -5.21 11.55
CA THR A 2 -16.04 -4.70 11.12
C THR A 2 -15.98 -4.60 9.60
N SER A 3 -15.11 -3.72 9.06
CA SER A 3 -14.93 -3.58 7.62
C SER A 3 -14.30 -4.85 7.02
N ASN A 4 -14.81 -5.31 5.88
CA ASN A 4 -14.23 -6.43 5.12
C ASN A 4 -13.05 -6.01 4.24
N LYS A 5 -12.85 -4.70 3.99
CA LYS A 5 -11.85 -4.14 3.07
C LYS A 5 -10.42 -4.66 3.34
N PRO A 6 -9.88 -4.64 4.58
CA PRO A 6 -8.53 -5.17 4.84
C PRO A 6 -8.39 -6.66 4.53
N TYR A 7 -9.44 -7.46 4.72
CA TYR A 7 -9.43 -8.90 4.43
C TYR A 7 -9.40 -9.16 2.92
N LEU A 8 -10.20 -8.42 2.17
CA LEU A 8 -10.23 -8.51 0.70
C LEU A 8 -8.89 -8.06 0.09
N ILE A 9 -8.26 -7.02 0.64
CA ILE A 9 -6.94 -6.57 0.18
C ILE A 9 -5.90 -7.67 0.33
N ARG A 10 -5.82 -8.34 1.49
CA ARG A 10 -4.90 -9.48 1.71
C ARG A 10 -5.17 -10.63 0.75
N ALA A 11 -6.44 -11.03 0.60
CA ALA A 11 -6.82 -12.11 -0.30
C ALA A 11 -6.44 -11.81 -1.77
N LEU A 12 -6.68 -10.57 -2.24
CA LEU A 12 -6.30 -10.15 -3.59
C LEU A 12 -4.78 -10.06 -3.76
N TYR A 13 -4.06 -9.59 -2.74
CA TYR A 13 -2.60 -9.55 -2.76
C TYR A 13 -2.00 -10.95 -2.94
N GLU A 14 -2.44 -11.93 -2.13
CA GLU A 14 -1.99 -13.32 -2.24
C GLU A 14 -2.33 -13.90 -3.60
N TRP A 15 -3.58 -13.74 -4.06
CA TRP A 15 -4.01 -14.23 -5.35
C TRP A 15 -3.21 -13.62 -6.52
N ILE A 16 -2.90 -12.33 -6.49
CA ILE A 16 -2.07 -11.67 -7.51
C ILE A 16 -0.66 -12.28 -7.55
N LEU A 17 -0.05 -12.55 -6.39
CA LEU A 17 1.27 -13.16 -6.30
C LEU A 17 1.29 -14.61 -6.79
N ASP A 18 0.28 -15.40 -6.43
CA ASP A 18 0.13 -16.79 -6.89
C ASP A 18 0.03 -16.89 -8.41
N ASN A 19 -0.46 -15.84 -9.06
CA ASN A 19 -0.53 -15.72 -10.52
C ASN A 19 0.72 -15.06 -11.15
N ASN A 20 1.83 -14.94 -10.39
CA ASN A 20 3.08 -14.32 -10.82
C ASN A 20 2.91 -12.87 -11.34
N MET A 21 1.92 -12.14 -10.84
CA MET A 21 1.66 -10.75 -11.21
C MET A 21 2.20 -9.76 -10.17
N THR A 22 2.22 -8.47 -10.53
CA THR A 22 2.74 -7.40 -9.66
C THR A 22 1.59 -6.69 -8.93
N PRO A 23 1.46 -6.81 -7.60
CA PRO A 23 0.41 -6.15 -6.85
C PRO A 23 0.68 -4.65 -6.71
N HIS A 24 -0.35 -3.86 -7.01
CA HIS A 24 -0.33 -2.40 -6.89
C HIS A 24 -1.50 -1.94 -6.03
N LEU A 25 -1.25 -0.97 -5.16
CA LEU A 25 -2.28 -0.25 -4.40
C LEU A 25 -2.47 1.14 -4.99
N LEU A 26 -3.71 1.46 -5.35
CA LEU A 26 -4.12 2.84 -5.60
C LEU A 26 -4.65 3.42 -4.29
N VAL A 27 -4.09 4.53 -3.85
CA VAL A 27 -4.40 5.14 -2.55
C VAL A 27 -4.83 6.58 -2.77
N ASN A 28 -5.92 7.00 -2.11
CA ASN A 28 -6.25 8.42 -1.96
C ASN A 28 -5.29 9.04 -0.92
N ALA A 29 -4.34 9.84 -1.39
CA ALA A 29 -3.33 10.46 -0.55
C ALA A 29 -3.87 11.65 0.28
N GLU A 30 -5.09 12.11 -0.01
CA GLU A 30 -5.79 13.15 0.77
C GLU A 30 -6.61 12.56 1.93
N SER A 31 -6.68 11.23 2.04
CA SER A 31 -7.38 10.55 3.12
C SER A 31 -6.65 10.74 4.46
N GLU A 32 -7.41 10.76 5.56
CA GLU A 32 -6.88 10.95 6.90
C GLU A 32 -5.85 9.87 7.26
N ASN A 33 -4.78 10.26 7.93
CA ASN A 33 -3.70 9.39 8.41
C ASN A 33 -2.90 8.66 7.32
N VAL A 34 -3.04 9.00 6.03
CA VAL A 34 -2.13 8.49 5.00
C VAL A 34 -0.76 9.16 5.14
N GLN A 35 0.31 8.35 5.19
CA GLN A 35 1.69 8.81 5.20
C GLN A 35 2.44 8.22 4.02
N VAL A 36 2.65 9.06 3.00
CA VAL A 36 3.37 8.72 1.77
C VAL A 36 4.25 9.91 1.35
N PRO A 37 5.30 9.69 0.55
CA PRO A 37 6.16 10.78 0.08
C PRO A 37 5.39 11.73 -0.85
N ALA A 38 5.11 12.94 -0.38
CA ALA A 38 4.23 13.89 -1.07
C ALA A 38 4.65 14.24 -2.50
N GLN A 39 5.95 14.21 -2.78
CA GLN A 39 6.52 14.48 -4.12
C GLN A 39 6.12 13.47 -5.21
N TYR A 40 5.55 12.32 -4.84
CA TYR A 40 5.06 11.28 -5.76
C TYR A 40 3.53 11.21 -5.83
N ILE A 41 2.83 12.16 -5.21
CA ILE A 41 1.36 12.27 -5.31
C ILE A 41 1.02 12.96 -6.64
N HIS A 42 0.07 12.36 -7.36
CA HIS A 42 -0.47 12.90 -8.60
C HIS A 42 -2.00 12.93 -8.51
N GLU A 43 -2.60 14.12 -8.66
CA GLU A 43 -4.05 14.33 -8.58
C GLU A 43 -4.68 13.73 -7.31
N GLY A 44 -4.08 14.02 -6.15
CA GLY A 44 -4.55 13.52 -4.85
C GLY A 44 -4.37 12.02 -4.63
N ARG A 45 -3.73 11.30 -5.56
CA ARG A 45 -3.56 9.84 -5.50
C ARG A 45 -2.11 9.44 -5.61
N ILE A 46 -1.80 8.24 -5.13
CA ILE A 46 -0.51 7.59 -5.33
C ILE A 46 -0.73 6.11 -5.67
N VAL A 47 0.07 5.60 -6.60
CA VAL A 47 0.12 4.17 -6.91
C VAL A 47 1.38 3.58 -6.29
N LEU A 48 1.21 2.56 -5.46
CA LEU A 48 2.27 1.92 -4.72
C LEU A 48 2.45 0.49 -5.24
N ASN A 49 3.64 0.17 -5.74
CA ASN A 49 4.02 -1.21 -6.01
C ASN A 49 4.33 -1.90 -4.69
N ILE A 50 3.55 -2.91 -4.33
CA ILE A 50 3.73 -3.69 -3.10
C ILE A 50 4.25 -5.11 -3.35
N ASN A 51 4.84 -5.37 -4.51
CA ASN A 51 5.50 -6.64 -4.76
C ASN A 51 6.64 -6.87 -3.74
N PRO A 52 6.82 -8.10 -3.19
CA PRO A 52 7.88 -8.39 -2.22
C PRO A 52 9.29 -7.99 -2.62
N SER A 53 9.59 -7.92 -3.92
CA SER A 53 10.90 -7.49 -4.43
C SER A 53 11.11 -5.97 -4.40
N ALA A 54 10.05 -5.17 -4.30
CA ALA A 54 10.06 -3.72 -4.34
C ALA A 54 10.00 -3.06 -2.95
N ILE A 55 9.67 -3.83 -1.91
CA ILE A 55 9.39 -3.33 -0.56
C ILE A 55 10.05 -4.18 0.52
N HIS A 56 10.08 -3.66 1.75
CA HIS A 56 10.53 -4.37 2.93
C HIS A 56 9.51 -4.28 4.06
N GLN A 57 9.46 -5.32 4.89
CA GLN A 57 8.66 -5.38 6.13
C GLN A 57 7.17 -5.06 5.91
N LEU A 58 6.56 -5.66 4.88
CA LEU A 58 5.12 -5.52 4.63
C LEU A 58 4.30 -6.08 5.80
N GLN A 59 3.44 -5.23 6.36
CA GLN A 59 2.41 -5.59 7.33
C GLN A 59 1.06 -5.16 6.77
N MET A 60 0.15 -6.12 6.57
CA MET A 60 -1.21 -5.84 6.12
C MET A 60 -2.18 -6.06 7.29
N GLY A 61 -2.25 -5.09 8.20
CA GLY A 61 -3.15 -5.10 9.37
C GLY A 61 -4.59 -4.77 9.01
N ASN A 62 -5.45 -4.75 10.02
CA ASN A 62 -6.85 -4.30 9.86
C ASN A 62 -6.99 -2.78 9.87
N ASP A 63 -6.09 -2.09 10.57
CA ASP A 63 -6.12 -0.64 10.72
C ASP A 63 -5.16 0.06 9.76
N ALA A 64 -4.09 -0.63 9.33
CA ALA A 64 -3.07 -0.08 8.46
C ALA A 64 -2.41 -1.13 7.56
N ILE A 65 -1.95 -0.67 6.40
CA ILE A 65 -0.98 -1.35 5.54
C ILE A 65 0.32 -0.55 5.64
N GLU A 66 1.37 -1.21 6.11
CA GLU A 66 2.66 -0.59 6.42
C GLU A 66 3.79 -1.32 5.71
N PHE A 67 4.73 -0.59 5.14
CA PHE A 67 5.94 -1.14 4.53
C PHE A 67 7.00 -0.06 4.32
N SER A 68 8.24 -0.46 4.07
CA SER A 68 9.28 0.44 3.58
C SER A 68 9.51 0.26 2.07
N ALA A 69 9.65 1.35 1.34
CA ALA A 69 9.95 1.34 -0.09
C ALA A 69 10.92 2.48 -0.46
N ARG A 70 11.62 2.33 -1.58
CA ARG A 70 12.54 3.36 -2.08
C ARG A 70 11.88 4.21 -3.15
N PHE A 71 11.92 5.51 -2.97
CA PHE A 71 11.46 6.51 -3.92
C PHE A 71 12.63 7.40 -4.29
N GLY A 72 13.00 7.45 -5.57
CA GLY A 72 14.19 8.20 -6.01
C GLY A 72 15.49 7.70 -5.37
N GLY A 73 15.53 6.42 -5.00
CA GLY A 73 16.66 5.83 -4.27
C GLY A 73 16.67 6.12 -2.77
N VAL A 74 15.73 6.89 -2.22
CA VAL A 74 15.64 7.18 -0.77
C VAL A 74 14.56 6.30 -0.13
N ALA A 75 14.90 5.63 0.99
CA ALA A 75 13.95 4.79 1.71
C ALA A 75 12.93 5.64 2.47
N HIS A 76 11.65 5.26 2.38
CA HIS A 76 10.55 5.88 3.09
C HIS A 76 9.72 4.78 3.77
N THR A 77 9.17 5.09 4.93
CA THR A 77 8.12 4.27 5.55
C THR A 77 6.77 4.74 5.04
N ILE A 78 5.95 3.80 4.61
CA ILE A 78 4.61 4.01 4.08
C ILE A 78 3.60 3.51 5.10
N TYR A 79 2.57 4.32 5.35
CA TYR A 79 1.43 3.97 6.19
C TYR A 79 0.15 4.35 5.47
N VAL A 80 -0.73 3.37 5.24
CA VAL A 80 -1.99 3.56 4.52
C VAL A 80 -3.13 2.85 5.26
N PRO A 81 -4.14 3.58 5.76
CA PRO A 81 -5.36 2.96 6.26
C PRO A 81 -6.10 2.23 5.12
N PRO A 82 -6.68 1.03 5.34
CA PRO A 82 -7.46 0.34 4.31
C PRO A 82 -8.64 1.15 3.78
N THR A 83 -9.12 2.16 4.51
CA THR A 83 -10.20 3.06 4.10
C THR A 83 -9.80 4.13 3.09
N ALA A 84 -8.49 4.40 2.95
CA ALA A 84 -7.94 5.31 1.95
C ALA A 84 -8.09 4.79 0.51
#